data_AF-A0A0K0K0F9-F1
#
_entry.id   AF-A0A0K0K0F9-F1
#
_cell.length_a   1.000
_cell.length_b   1.000
_cell.length_c   1.000
_cell.angle_alpha   90.00
_cell.angle_beta   90.00
_cell.angle_gamma   90.00
#
_symmetry.space_group_name_H-M   'P 1'
#
loop_
_entity.id
_entity.type
_entity.pdbx_description
1 polymer ?
#
loop_
_entity_poly.entity_id
_entity_poly.type
_entity_poly.pdbx_seq_one_letter_code
_entity_poly.pdbx_strand_id
1 'polypeptide(L)'
;MIVYNILAYGLIANVMGEGCNFFRYKIAPCSPPKLAIPYIAYNPELINLNALKYPHGTIAMLICPPNHYLEVEGSRWRVCMNGTWSGSFGRCKQLGT
;
A
#
# COMPACT_ATOMS: atom_id res chain seq x y z
N MET A 1 0.00 61.36 -19.69
CA MET A 1 -0.52 61.69 -18.35
C MET A 1 -0.92 60.40 -17.68
N ILE A 2 -0.42 60.19 -16.46
CA ILE A 2 -0.47 58.96 -15.68
C ILE A 2 -1.87 58.84 -15.04
N VAL A 3 -2.51 57.66 -15.14
CA VAL A 3 -3.54 57.25 -14.17
C VAL A 3 -3.32 55.78 -13.81
N TYR A 4 -2.70 55.56 -12.66
CA TYR A 4 -2.66 54.28 -11.94
C TYR A 4 -4.00 54.10 -11.19
N ASN A 5 -4.73 53.03 -11.47
CA ASN A 5 -5.72 52.45 -10.55
C ASN A 5 -5.55 50.92 -10.70
N ILE A 6 -4.68 50.28 -9.93
CA ILE A 6 -5.01 49.60 -8.67
C ILE A 6 -6.46 49.13 -8.65
N LEU A 7 -6.67 47.83 -8.76
CA LEU A 7 -7.62 47.07 -7.93
C LEU A 7 -7.30 45.59 -8.14
N ALA A 8 -6.43 45.08 -7.27
CA ALA A 8 -6.10 43.68 -7.14
C ALA A 8 -7.31 42.93 -6.56
N TYR A 9 -8.18 42.41 -7.42
CA TYR A 9 -9.26 41.51 -7.02
C TYR A 9 -9.28 40.30 -7.93
N GLY A 10 -8.96 39.15 -7.36
CA GLY A 10 -9.01 37.90 -8.08
C GLY A 10 -8.28 36.81 -7.32
N LEU A 11 -8.90 36.34 -6.24
CA LEU A 11 -8.58 35.05 -5.65
C LEU A 11 -8.67 33.98 -6.75
N ILE A 12 -7.56 33.55 -7.33
CA ILE A 12 -7.51 32.25 -7.99
C ILE A 12 -7.17 31.22 -6.94
N ALA A 13 -8.20 30.82 -6.21
CA ALA A 13 -8.23 29.50 -5.60
C ALA A 13 -7.99 28.49 -6.71
N ASN A 14 -7.00 27.62 -6.51
CA ASN A 14 -7.07 26.18 -6.69
C ASN A 14 -5.63 25.69 -6.70
N VAL A 15 -5.23 25.13 -5.56
CA VAL A 15 -4.21 24.08 -5.52
C VAL A 15 -4.75 22.99 -6.45
N MET A 16 -4.48 23.12 -7.74
CA MET A 16 -4.48 21.99 -8.64
C MET A 16 -3.42 21.10 -8.04
N GLY A 17 -3.87 20.09 -7.28
CA GLY A 17 -3.04 18.98 -6.91
C GLY A 17 -2.40 18.52 -8.21
N GLU A 18 -1.12 18.86 -8.37
CA GLU A 18 -0.32 18.34 -9.46
C GLU A 18 -0.45 16.85 -9.31
N GLY A 19 -1.22 16.30 -10.26
CA GLY A 19 -1.97 15.09 -10.01
C GLY A 19 -1.05 13.92 -9.73
N CYS A 20 -1.66 12.77 -9.52
CA CYS A 20 -1.03 11.46 -9.65
C CYS A 20 -0.32 11.21 -11.02
N ASN A 21 -0.01 12.24 -11.81
CA ASN A 21 0.68 12.19 -13.09
C ASN A 21 2.18 12.53 -13.03
N PHE A 22 2.73 13.07 -11.93
CA PHE A 22 4.15 13.51 -11.94
C PHE A 22 5.16 12.35 -11.94
N PHE A 23 4.77 11.15 -11.47
CA PHE A 23 5.60 9.96 -11.61
C PHE A 23 4.86 8.89 -12.38
N ARG A 24 4.89 9.01 -13.71
CA ARG A 24 4.66 7.90 -14.63
C ARG A 24 5.73 6.79 -14.52
N TYR A 25 6.54 6.79 -13.45
CA TYR A 25 7.26 5.61 -13.02
C TYR A 25 6.19 4.56 -12.72
N LYS A 26 5.99 3.64 -13.66
CA LYS A 26 4.94 2.62 -13.61
C LYS A 26 5.31 1.63 -12.51
N ILE A 27 5.07 2.00 -11.26
CA ILE A 27 5.43 1.18 -10.11
C ILE A 27 4.62 -0.11 -10.21
N ALA A 28 5.32 -1.25 -10.17
CA ALA A 28 4.66 -2.53 -10.28
C ALA A 28 3.82 -2.83 -9.04
N PRO A 29 2.57 -3.32 -9.19
CA PRO A 29 1.81 -3.86 -8.07
C PRO A 29 2.32 -5.26 -7.69
N CYS A 30 2.16 -5.65 -6.43
CA CYS A 30 2.54 -6.96 -5.93
C CYS A 30 1.43 -8.00 -6.15
N SER A 31 1.83 -9.23 -6.45
CA SER A 31 0.91 -10.36 -6.58
C SER A 31 0.52 -10.94 -5.21
N PRO A 32 -0.67 -11.53 -5.06
CA PRO A 32 -1.04 -12.27 -3.87
C PRO A 32 -0.07 -13.43 -3.64
N PRO A 33 0.39 -13.64 -2.40
CA PRO A 33 1.15 -14.84 -2.07
C PRO A 33 0.25 -16.08 -2.13
N LYS A 34 0.82 -17.19 -2.59
CA LYS A 34 0.13 -18.49 -2.69
C LYS A 34 0.31 -19.29 -1.39
N LEU A 35 -0.33 -18.86 -0.31
CA LEU A 35 -0.21 -19.52 1.00
C LEU A 35 -1.59 -19.82 1.57
N ALA A 36 -1.73 -21.00 2.19
CA ALA A 36 -2.94 -21.37 2.93
C ALA A 36 -2.99 -20.72 4.32
N ILE A 37 -1.83 -20.66 4.99
CA ILE A 37 -1.61 -19.97 6.28
C ILE A 37 -0.19 -19.36 6.29
N PRO A 38 0.04 -18.18 6.88
CA PRO A 38 -0.90 -17.33 7.64
C PRO A 38 -2.02 -16.71 6.79
N TYR A 39 -3.12 -16.33 7.43
CA TYR A 39 -4.09 -15.40 6.86
C TYR A 39 -3.44 -14.03 6.71
N ILE A 40 -3.83 -13.29 5.66
CA ILE A 40 -3.21 -12.00 5.34
C ILE A 40 -4.28 -10.94 5.26
N ALA A 41 -4.18 -9.94 6.14
CA ALA A 41 -5.01 -8.74 6.08
C ALA A 41 -4.24 -7.62 5.37
N TYR A 42 -4.88 -6.94 4.41
CA TYR A 42 -4.24 -5.91 3.58
C TYR A 42 -4.77 -4.52 3.95
N ASN A 43 -3.89 -3.53 3.94
CA ASN A 43 -4.24 -2.11 4.08
C ASN A 43 -3.57 -1.29 2.97
N PRO A 44 -4.34 -0.63 2.09
CA PRO A 44 -5.80 -0.67 2.03
C PRO A 44 -6.29 -2.07 1.61
N GLU A 45 -7.53 -2.42 1.97
CA GLU A 45 -8.15 -3.72 1.60
C GLU A 45 -8.46 -3.84 0.10
N LEU A 46 -8.04 -2.88 -0.72
CA LEU A 46 -8.41 -2.75 -2.13
C LEU A 46 -7.91 -3.95 -2.94
N ILE A 47 -8.86 -4.82 -3.26
CA ILE A 47 -8.70 -5.89 -4.24
C ILE A 47 -9.31 -5.39 -5.55
N ASN A 48 -8.49 -5.15 -6.57
CA ASN A 48 -9.03 -5.06 -7.93
C ASN A 48 -9.56 -6.45 -8.30
N LEU A 49 -10.89 -6.63 -8.28
CA LEU A 49 -11.53 -7.93 -8.50
C LEU A 49 -11.18 -8.56 -9.86
N ASN A 50 -10.83 -7.73 -10.85
CA ASN A 50 -10.43 -8.22 -12.19
C ASN A 50 -8.97 -8.73 -12.21
N ALA A 51 -8.13 -8.28 -11.28
CA ALA A 51 -6.75 -8.72 -11.14
C ALA A 51 -6.33 -8.55 -9.69
N LEU A 52 -6.37 -9.65 -8.91
CA LEU A 52 -5.87 -9.69 -7.52
C LEU A 52 -4.42 -9.17 -7.49
N LYS A 53 -4.24 -7.87 -7.27
CA LYS A 53 -2.96 -7.16 -7.35
C LYS A 53 -3.01 -6.01 -6.34
N TYR A 54 -1.94 -5.88 -5.59
CA TYR A 54 -1.82 -4.92 -4.50
C TYR A 54 -0.93 -3.75 -4.94
N PRO A 55 -1.43 -2.50 -4.94
CA PRO A 55 -0.61 -1.35 -5.30
C PRO A 55 0.64 -1.22 -4.41
N HIS A 56 1.66 -0.54 -4.94
CA HIS A 56 2.80 -0.15 -4.13
C HIS A 56 2.37 0.62 -2.88
N GLY A 57 3.05 0.36 -1.76
CA GLY A 57 2.71 0.91 -0.45
C GLY A 57 1.67 0.10 0.32
N THR A 58 1.02 -0.89 -0.30
CA THR A 58 0.10 -1.79 0.42
C THR A 58 0.83 -2.50 1.55
N ILE A 59 0.22 -2.52 2.73
CA ILE A 59 0.73 -3.19 3.93
C ILE A 59 -0.07 -4.48 4.12
N ALA A 60 0.61 -5.61 4.29
CA ALA A 60 0.03 -6.92 4.57
C ALA A 60 0.43 -7.37 5.99
N MET A 61 -0.56 -7.70 6.81
CA MET A 61 -0.39 -8.25 8.16
C MET A 61 -0.52 -9.77 8.13
N LEU A 62 0.49 -10.46 8.67
CA LEU A 62 0.48 -11.92 8.82
C LEU A 62 -0.26 -12.31 10.11
N ILE A 63 -1.32 -13.10 9.98
CA ILE A 63 -2.20 -13.52 11.08
C ILE A 63 -2.27 -15.04 11.12
N CYS A 64 -1.94 -15.62 12.27
CA CYS A 64 -2.11 -17.05 12.51
C CYS A 64 -3.44 -17.35 13.20
N PRO A 65 -4.01 -18.54 12.97
CA PRO A 65 -5.16 -19.00 13.73
C PRO A 65 -4.82 -19.11 15.23
N PRO A 66 -5.84 -19.21 16.10
CA PRO A 66 -5.63 -19.49 17.52
C PRO A 66 -4.75 -20.72 17.77
N ASN A 67 -4.05 -20.75 18.91
CA ASN A 67 -3.10 -21.80 19.31
C ASN A 67 -1.92 -22.02 18.35
N HIS A 68 -1.61 -21.03 17.50
CA HIS A 68 -0.43 -21.03 16.63
C HIS A 68 0.41 -19.77 16.88
N TYR A 69 1.72 -19.91 16.71
CA TYR A 69 2.65 -18.79 16.61
C TYR A 69 3.09 -18.59 15.16
N LEU A 70 3.41 -17.34 14.81
CA LEU A 70 3.97 -17.00 13.52
C LEU A 70 5.48 -17.26 13.55
N GLU A 71 5.93 -18.26 12.79
CA GLU A 71 7.35 -18.46 12.49
C GLU A 71 7.68 -17.68 11.21
N VAL A 72 8.32 -16.53 11.38
CA VAL A 72 8.72 -15.68 10.27
C VAL A 72 10.01 -14.94 10.61
N GLU A 73 10.79 -14.63 9.57
CA GLU A 73 11.95 -13.75 9.71
C GLU A 73 11.49 -12.30 9.87
N GLY A 74 11.95 -11.67 10.96
CA GLY A 74 11.71 -10.26 11.25
C GLY A 74 10.26 -9.94 11.62
N SER A 75 9.75 -8.85 11.07
CA SER A 75 8.42 -8.31 11.39
C SER A 75 7.29 -9.23 10.89
N ARG A 76 6.09 -9.12 11.46
CA ARG A 76 4.87 -9.73 10.92
C ARG A 76 4.21 -8.92 9.80
N TRP A 77 4.79 -7.77 9.44
CA TRP A 77 4.25 -6.84 8.46
C TRP A 77 5.03 -6.91 7.14
N ARG A 78 4.34 -6.90 6.02
CA ARG A 78 4.92 -6.88 4.67
C ARG A 78 4.46 -5.64 3.93
N VAL A 79 5.36 -4.96 3.24
CA VAL A 79 5.06 -3.78 2.43
C VAL A 79 5.31 -4.13 0.98
N CYS A 80 4.36 -3.80 0.11
CA CYS A 80 4.53 -3.93 -1.32
C CYS A 80 5.43 -2.80 -1.84
N MET A 81 6.66 -3.14 -2.24
CA MET A 81 7.64 -2.22 -2.80
C MET A 81 7.96 -2.58 -4.24
N ASN A 82 7.46 -1.78 -5.18
CA ASN A 82 7.73 -1.93 -6.61
C ASN A 82 7.62 -3.38 -7.12
N GLY A 83 6.46 -4.01 -6.89
CA GLY A 83 6.15 -5.36 -7.35
C GLY A 83 6.63 -6.49 -6.42
N THR A 84 7.43 -6.18 -5.40
CA THR A 84 8.00 -7.16 -4.48
C THR A 84 7.54 -6.91 -3.04
N TRP A 85 7.18 -7.96 -2.33
CA TRP A 85 6.86 -7.88 -0.90
C TRP A 85 8.12 -7.81 -0.05
N SER A 86 8.11 -7.00 1.01
CA SER A 86 9.23 -6.88 1.93
C SER A 86 9.39 -8.14 2.81
N GLY A 87 10.15 -9.14 2.35
CA GLY A 87 10.45 -10.35 3.12
C GLY A 87 9.44 -11.49 2.94
N SER A 88 9.73 -12.63 3.57
CA SER A 88 8.94 -13.87 3.42
C SER A 88 7.67 -13.85 4.28
N PHE A 89 6.61 -14.52 3.85
CA PHE A 89 5.34 -14.56 4.59
C PHE A 89 5.35 -15.55 5.78
N GLY A 90 6.45 -16.28 5.99
CA GLY A 90 6.59 -17.25 7.07
C GLY A 90 5.54 -18.36 7.03
N ARG A 91 5.34 -19.00 8.18
CA ARG A 91 4.31 -20.02 8.38
C ARG A 91 3.78 -19.97 9.80
N CYS A 92 2.56 -20.44 9.98
CA CYS A 92 2.02 -20.66 11.32
C CYS A 92 2.43 -22.03 11.83
N LYS A 93 2.90 -22.09 13.08
CA LYS A 93 3.23 -23.33 13.79
C LYS A 93 2.36 -23.47 15.02
N GLN A 94 1.89 -24.67 15.30
CA GLN A 94 1.12 -24.95 16.50
C GLN A 94 1.99 -24.69 17.75
N LEU A 95 1.40 -24.06 18.78
CA LEU A 95 2.00 -24.02 20.10
C LEU A 95 2.03 -25.45 20.63
N GLY A 96 3.22 -25.97 20.95
CA GLY A 96 3.34 -27.27 21.61
C GLY A 96 2.60 -27.21 22.93
N THR A 97 1.49 -27.95 23.03
CA THR A 97 0.81 -28.24 24.29
C THR A 97 1.56 -29.31 25.06
#